data_AF-A0A2G2AU43-F1
#
_entry.id   AF-A0A2G2AU43-F1
#
_cell.length_a   1.000
_cell.length_b   1.000
_cell.length_c   1.000
_cell.angle_alpha   90.00
_cell.angle_beta   90.00
_cell.angle_gamma   90.00
#
_symmetry.space_group_name_H-M   'P 1'
#
loop_
_entity.id
_entity.type
_entity.pdbx_description
1 polymer ?
#
loop_
_entity_poly.entity_id
_entity_poly.type
_entity_poly.pdbx_seq_one_letter_code
_entity_poly.pdbx_strand_id
1 'polypeptide(L)'
;MLNKLFILLFLSFNLLASSVLNDYRQNGIKNIEKQMDLGLTDTSYWEENLKNIDTSFGYIESYKSIITCNKEKSILNLYQYNKDEKFTLIHKYATFTGQMQGDKQKEGDLKTPLGIYNLTKKISKL
;
A
#
# COMPACT_ATOMS: atom_id res chain seq x y z
N MET A 1 -37.69 -32.96 12.17
CA MET A 1 -36.92 -32.43 11.01
C MET A 1 -35.89 -31.38 11.41
N LEU A 2 -36.20 -30.46 12.33
CA LEU A 2 -35.30 -29.39 12.79
C LEU A 2 -33.93 -29.87 13.30
N ASN A 3 -33.87 -30.94 14.10
CA ASN A 3 -32.59 -31.49 14.59
C ASN A 3 -31.70 -32.07 13.47
N LYS A 4 -32.28 -32.63 12.41
CA LYS A 4 -31.52 -33.12 11.26
C LYS A 4 -30.95 -31.98 10.43
N LEU A 5 -31.68 -30.85 10.34
CA LEU A 5 -31.22 -29.63 9.67
C LEU A 5 -30.05 -28.98 10.43
N PHE A 6 -30.13 -28.92 11.77
CA PHE A 6 -29.03 -28.43 12.61
C PHE A 6 -27.76 -29.28 12.46
N ILE A 7 -27.89 -30.60 12.42
CA ILE A 7 -26.75 -31.51 12.22
C ILE A 7 -26.11 -31.29 10.83
N LEU A 8 -26.93 -31.08 9.79
CA LEU A 8 -26.44 -30.79 8.45
C LEU A 8 -25.70 -29.45 8.37
N LEU A 9 -26.23 -28.42 9.03
CA LEU A 9 -25.62 -27.09 9.12
C LEU A 9 -24.30 -27.12 9.90
N PHE A 10 -24.24 -27.94 10.96
CA PHE A 10 -23.05 -28.14 11.77
C PHE A 10 -21.97 -28.92 11.00
N LEU A 11 -22.34 -29.95 10.22
CA LEU A 11 -21.40 -30.67 9.37
C LEU A 11 -20.83 -29.76 8.26
N SER A 12 -21.64 -28.91 7.63
CA SER A 12 -21.17 -27.98 6.60
C SER A 12 -20.19 -26.94 7.16
N PHE A 13 -20.38 -26.50 8.40
CA PHE A 13 -19.47 -25.56 9.07
C PHE A 13 -18.11 -26.19 9.38
N ASN A 14 -18.08 -27.47 9.76
CA ASN A 14 -16.83 -28.18 10.06
C ASN A 14 -16.02 -28.52 8.80
N LEU A 15 -16.67 -28.73 7.65
CA LEU A 15 -15.98 -28.96 6.38
C LEU A 15 -15.23 -27.71 5.88
N LEU A 16 -15.64 -26.52 6.31
CA LEU A 16 -14.99 -25.25 5.98
C LEU A 16 -13.78 -24.93 6.89
N ALA A 17 -13.56 -25.71 7.95
CA ALA A 17 -12.52 -25.47 8.95
C ALA A 17 -11.27 -26.34 8.70
N SER A 18 -10.67 -26.27 7.51
CA SER A 18 -9.32 -26.82 7.32
C SER A 18 -8.29 -25.81 7.82
N SER A 19 -7.47 -26.18 8.80
CA SER A 19 -6.34 -25.34 9.21
C SER A 19 -5.31 -25.23 8.09
N VAL A 20 -4.68 -24.06 7.96
CA VAL A 20 -3.54 -23.83 7.05
C VAL A 20 -2.48 -24.93 7.18
N LEU A 21 -2.27 -25.44 8.40
CA LEU A 21 -1.33 -26.53 8.68
C LEU A 21 -1.78 -27.87 8.06
N ASN A 22 -3.07 -28.21 8.11
CA ASN A 22 -3.59 -29.43 7.50
C ASN A 22 -3.54 -29.35 5.97
N ASP A 23 -3.88 -28.18 5.42
CA ASP A 23 -3.83 -27.96 3.97
C ASP A 23 -2.39 -27.98 3.45
N TYR A 24 -1.44 -27.39 4.19
CA TYR A 24 -0.02 -27.49 3.90
C TYR A 24 0.48 -28.94 3.91
N ARG A 25 0.13 -29.72 4.94
CA ARG A 25 0.55 -31.13 5.06
C ARG A 25 0.01 -32.00 3.93
N GLN A 26 -1.22 -31.73 3.47
CA GLN A 26 -1.91 -32.55 2.47
C GLN A 26 -1.59 -32.11 1.03
N ASN A 27 -1.52 -30.81 0.79
CA ASN A 27 -1.50 -30.22 -0.55
C ASN A 27 -0.24 -29.38 -0.83
N GLY A 28 0.62 -29.19 0.16
CA GLY A 28 1.91 -28.50 0.04
C GLY A 28 1.80 -26.98 -0.02
N ILE A 29 2.97 -26.32 -0.02
CA ILE A 29 3.06 -24.85 0.03
C ILE A 29 2.38 -24.15 -1.15
N LYS A 30 2.43 -24.75 -2.35
CA LYS A 30 1.83 -24.17 -3.57
C LYS A 30 0.32 -23.99 -3.44
N ASN A 31 -0.36 -24.88 -2.72
CA ASN A 31 -1.80 -24.75 -2.50
C ASN A 31 -2.11 -23.60 -1.53
N ILE A 32 -1.28 -23.45 -0.50
CA ILE A 32 -1.37 -22.32 0.44
C ILE A 32 -1.15 -20.99 -0.29
N GLU A 33 -0.08 -20.88 -1.09
CA GLU A 33 0.19 -19.68 -1.89
C GLU A 33 -1.01 -19.31 -2.76
N LYS A 34 -1.56 -20.29 -3.50
CA LYS A 34 -2.75 -20.08 -4.33
C LYS A 34 -3.96 -19.59 -3.52
N GLN A 35 -4.22 -20.17 -2.35
CA GLN A 35 -5.33 -19.73 -1.49
C GLN A 35 -5.12 -18.31 -0.97
N MET A 36 -3.89 -17.96 -0.57
CA MET A 36 -3.55 -16.61 -0.13
C MET A 36 -3.68 -15.61 -1.28
N ASP A 37 -3.18 -15.93 -2.47
CA ASP A 37 -3.32 -15.10 -3.67
C ASP A 37 -4.79 -14.84 -4.00
N LEU A 38 -5.64 -15.86 -3.90
CA LEU A 38 -7.09 -15.70 -4.07
C LEU A 38 -7.68 -14.76 -2.99
N GLY A 39 -7.26 -14.90 -1.73
CA GLY A 39 -7.65 -13.99 -0.66
C GLY A 39 -7.25 -12.54 -0.93
N LEU A 40 -6.07 -12.31 -1.52
CA LEU A 40 -5.60 -10.97 -1.90
C LEU A 40 -6.40 -10.36 -3.06
N THR A 41 -7.21 -11.14 -3.79
CA THR A 41 -8.14 -10.60 -4.80
C THR A 41 -9.48 -10.14 -4.20
N ASP A 42 -9.77 -10.49 -2.95
CA ASP A 42 -11.02 -10.14 -2.28
C ASP A 42 -11.01 -8.65 -1.88
N THR A 43 -11.94 -7.88 -2.42
CA THR A 43 -12.07 -6.46 -2.07
C THR A 43 -12.44 -6.26 -0.60
N SER A 44 -13.24 -7.15 -0.01
CA SER A 44 -13.65 -7.05 1.40
C SER A 44 -12.48 -7.30 2.35
N TYR A 45 -11.50 -8.11 1.95
CA TYR A 45 -10.23 -8.23 2.68
C TYR A 45 -9.53 -6.86 2.74
N TRP A 46 -9.39 -6.17 1.61
CA TRP A 46 -8.74 -4.86 1.57
C TRP A 46 -9.55 -3.76 2.26
N GLU A 47 -10.87 -3.76 2.14
CA GLU A 47 -11.73 -2.82 2.87
C GLU A 47 -11.51 -2.93 4.38
N GLU A 48 -11.47 -4.14 4.92
CA GLU A 48 -11.24 -4.38 6.34
C GLU A 48 -9.80 -4.05 6.77
N ASN A 49 -8.79 -4.39 5.96
CA ASN A 49 -7.38 -4.11 6.28
C ASN A 49 -7.02 -2.63 6.14
N LEU A 50 -7.69 -1.87 5.26
CA LEU A 50 -7.36 -0.47 4.98
C LEU A 50 -8.25 0.53 5.74
N LYS A 51 -9.32 0.08 6.43
CA LYS A 51 -10.33 0.97 7.04
C LYS A 51 -9.78 2.05 7.98
N ASN A 52 -8.69 1.76 8.69
CA ASN A 52 -8.08 2.66 9.67
C ASN A 52 -6.74 3.23 9.20
N ILE A 53 -6.30 2.87 8.00
CA ILE A 53 -5.02 3.28 7.43
C ILE A 53 -5.21 4.57 6.65
N ASP A 54 -4.34 5.55 6.86
CA ASP A 54 -4.30 6.76 6.06
C ASP A 54 -3.81 6.46 4.63
N THR A 55 -4.73 6.55 3.67
CA THR A 55 -4.49 6.31 2.25
C THR A 55 -4.40 7.62 1.44
N SER A 56 -4.20 8.78 2.09
CA SER A 56 -4.16 10.10 1.42
C SER A 56 -3.08 10.20 0.34
N PHE A 57 -2.02 9.40 0.43
CA PHE A 57 -0.95 9.30 -0.57
C PHE A 57 -0.97 7.97 -1.36
N GLY A 58 -2.08 7.24 -1.29
CA GLY A 58 -2.19 5.85 -1.74
C GLY A 58 -1.81 4.84 -0.65
N TYR A 59 -1.98 3.55 -0.95
CA TYR A 59 -1.54 2.46 -0.08
C TYR A 59 -0.06 2.16 -0.32
N ILE A 60 0.74 2.21 0.75
CA ILE A 60 2.20 2.07 0.68
C ILE A 60 2.67 1.17 1.82
N GLU A 61 3.16 -0.02 1.49
CA GLU A 61 3.65 -0.99 2.48
C GLU A 61 5.12 -0.77 2.87
N SER A 62 5.95 -0.40 1.90
CA SER A 62 7.41 -0.48 2.01
C SER A 62 8.09 0.80 2.52
N TYR A 63 7.40 1.95 2.51
CA TYR A 63 7.98 3.24 2.85
C TYR A 63 7.18 3.96 3.93
N LYS A 64 7.89 4.53 4.90
CA LYS A 64 7.30 5.34 5.98
C LYS A 64 7.53 6.84 5.82
N SER A 65 8.20 7.27 4.77
CA SER A 65 8.52 8.67 4.53
C SER A 65 8.11 9.05 3.11
N ILE A 66 7.38 10.15 2.98
CA ILE A 66 6.90 10.65 1.68
C ILE A 66 7.33 12.10 1.54
N ILE A 67 7.84 12.44 0.36
CA ILE A 67 8.09 13.83 -0.02
C ILE A 67 7.08 14.21 -1.08
N THR A 68 6.34 15.30 -0.85
CA THR A 68 5.50 15.90 -1.89
C THR A 68 6.11 17.23 -2.33
N CYS A 69 6.03 17.52 -3.63
CA CYS A 69 6.51 18.77 -4.19
C CYS A 69 5.40 19.42 -5.01
N ASN A 70 4.92 20.58 -4.59
CA ASN A 70 4.05 21.41 -5.39
C ASN A 70 4.92 22.35 -6.23
N LYS A 71 5.03 22.07 -7.54
CA LYS A 71 5.92 22.82 -8.44
C LYS A 71 5.49 24.25 -8.71
N GLU A 72 4.18 24.52 -8.67
CA GLU A 72 3.61 25.85 -8.91
C GLU A 72 3.85 26.79 -7.73
N LYS A 73 3.79 26.24 -6.51
CA LYS A 73 4.00 26.99 -5.27
C LYS A 73 5.44 26.95 -4.79
N SER A 74 6.30 26.14 -5.42
CA SER A 74 7.69 25.93 -5.00
C SER A 74 7.80 25.52 -3.53
N ILE A 75 6.95 24.57 -3.12
CA ILE A 75 6.87 24.03 -1.77
C ILE A 75 7.16 22.54 -1.79
N LEU A 76 8.04 22.09 -0.91
CA LEU A 76 8.33 20.69 -0.65
C LEU A 76 7.91 20.34 0.79
N ASN A 77 7.15 19.26 0.95
CA ASN A 77 6.70 18.79 2.25
C ASN A 77 7.28 17.41 2.53
N LEU A 78 7.76 17.21 3.76
CA LEU A 78 8.18 15.90 4.27
C LEU A 78 7.10 15.36 5.19
N TYR A 79 6.55 14.19 4.86
CA TYR A 79 5.62 13.44 5.69
C TYR A 79 6.28 12.18 6.23
N GLN A 80 5.87 11.78 7.44
CA GLN A 80 6.29 10.53 8.07
C GLN A 80 5.06 9.77 8.54
N TYR A 81 5.03 8.47 8.26
CA TYR A 81 4.05 7.54 8.81
C TYR A 81 4.31 7.33 10.29
N ASN A 82 3.31 7.62 11.11
CA ASN A 82 3.41 7.59 12.56
C ASN A 82 2.89 6.26 13.14
N LYS A 83 2.82 6.17 14.48
CA LYS A 83 2.32 4.97 15.19
C LYS A 83 0.80 4.82 15.12
N ASP A 84 0.08 5.89 14.79
CA ASP A 84 -1.39 5.93 14.69
C ASP A 84 -1.87 5.67 13.25
N GLU A 85 -1.04 4.98 12.46
CA GLU A 85 -1.33 4.59 11.07
C GLU A 85 -1.61 5.77 10.12
N LYS A 86 -1.03 6.95 10.40
CA LYS A 86 -1.25 8.22 9.68
C LYS A 86 0.03 8.87 9.19
N PHE A 87 -0.04 9.56 8.06
CA PHE A 87 1.05 10.43 7.59
C PHE A 87 0.95 11.81 8.24
N THR A 88 1.97 12.19 9.00
CA THR A 88 2.07 13.51 9.62
C THR A 88 3.09 14.37 8.89
N LEU A 89 2.73 15.64 8.66
CA LEU A 89 3.66 16.63 8.12
C LEU A 89 4.76 16.90 9.16
N ILE A 90 6.00 16.57 8.81
CA ILE A 90 7.17 16.80 9.65
C ILE A 90 7.76 18.17 9.38
N HIS A 91 7.86 18.54 8.11
CA HIS A 91 8.45 19.81 7.73
C HIS A 91 7.96 20.30 6.37
N LYS A 92 7.96 21.63 6.20
CA LYS A 92 7.66 22.31 4.95
C LYS A 92 8.85 23.19 4.56
N TYR A 93 9.39 22.95 3.38
CA TYR A 93 10.52 23.66 2.82
C TYR A 93 10.05 24.56 1.67
N ALA A 94 10.55 25.79 1.62
CA ALA A 94 10.62 26.51 0.36
C ALA A 94 11.66 25.80 -0.53
N THR A 95 11.36 25.63 -1.81
CA THR A 95 12.26 24.93 -2.74
C THR A 95 12.39 25.68 -4.06
N PHE A 96 13.33 25.27 -4.90
CA PHE A 96 13.45 25.76 -6.27
C PHE A 96 12.95 24.70 -7.23
N THR A 97 12.14 25.11 -8.19
CA THR A 97 11.58 24.25 -9.25
C THR A 97 12.15 24.70 -10.60
N GLY A 98 11.91 23.89 -11.63
CA GLY A 98 12.31 24.22 -12.99
C GLY A 98 11.73 25.57 -13.42
N GLN A 99 12.52 26.34 -14.18
CA GLN A 99 12.12 27.66 -14.66
C GLN A 99 10.86 27.61 -15.53
N MET A 100 10.70 26.54 -16.31
CA MET A 100 9.59 26.37 -17.24
C MET A 100 8.45 25.58 -16.62
N GLN A 101 7.22 25.99 -16.95
CA GLN A 101 6.00 25.29 -16.54
C GLN A 101 5.69 24.07 -17.41
N GLY A 102 4.77 23.24 -16.93
CA GLY A 102 4.35 22.00 -17.57
C GLY A 102 5.28 20.84 -17.25
N ASP A 103 5.09 19.73 -17.96
CA ASP A 103 5.79 18.49 -17.64
C ASP A 103 7.05 18.33 -18.44
N LYS A 104 8.05 17.73 -17.80
CA LYS A 104 9.32 17.38 -18.44
C LYS A 104 9.08 16.35 -19.53
N GLN A 105 9.61 16.62 -20.72
CA GLN A 105 9.49 15.75 -21.90
C GLN A 105 10.85 15.40 -22.50
N LYS A 106 11.85 16.28 -22.34
CA LYS A 106 13.18 16.08 -22.92
C LYS A 106 14.28 16.64 -22.05
N GLU A 107 15.51 16.25 -22.33
CA GLU A 107 16.68 16.81 -21.69
C GLU A 107 16.77 18.33 -21.96
N GLY A 108 17.23 19.08 -20.94
CA GLY A 108 17.42 20.54 -21.06
C GLY A 108 16.15 21.40 -21.14
N ASP A 109 14.95 20.84 -21.00
CA ASP A 109 13.69 21.62 -21.10
C ASP A 109 13.36 22.50 -19.89
N LEU A 110 14.19 22.47 -18.84
CA LEU A 110 14.09 23.28 -17.63
C LEU A 110 12.77 23.10 -16.85
N LYS A 111 12.10 21.96 -17.00
CA LYS A 111 10.84 21.64 -16.28
C LYS A 111 11.09 20.63 -15.16
N THR A 112 10.45 20.84 -14.01
CA THR A 112 10.35 19.81 -12.98
C THR A 112 9.35 18.74 -13.43
N PRO A 113 9.73 17.45 -13.45
CA PRO A 113 8.84 16.37 -13.86
C PRO A 113 7.64 16.23 -12.90
N LEU A 114 6.49 15.84 -13.44
CA LEU A 114 5.32 15.43 -12.68
C LEU A 114 5.30 13.89 -12.57
N GLY A 115 4.84 13.36 -11.44
CA GLY A 115 4.72 11.92 -11.21
C GLY A 115 5.21 11.45 -9.85
N ILE A 116 5.32 10.14 -9.69
CA ILE A 116 5.81 9.45 -8.49
C ILE A 116 7.23 8.95 -8.77
N TYR A 117 8.17 9.30 -7.89
CA TYR A 117 9.58 9.00 -8.05
C TYR A 117 10.17 8.48 -6.75
N ASN A 118 11.22 7.65 -6.86
CA ASN A 118 11.98 7.15 -5.73
C ASN A 118 13.32 7.87 -5.61
N LEU A 119 13.69 8.23 -4.39
CA LEU A 119 15.05 8.67 -4.08
C LEU A 119 15.94 7.44 -3.95
N THR A 120 16.84 7.22 -4.92
CA THR A 120 17.67 6.01 -4.99
C THR A 120 19.03 6.15 -4.31
N LYS A 121 19.52 7.38 -4.17
CA LYS A 121 20.86 7.64 -3.63
C LYS A 121 20.93 9.01 -2.95
N LYS A 122 21.65 9.08 -1.83
CA LYS A 122 22.10 10.33 -1.22
C LYS A 122 23.55 10.59 -1.63
N ILE A 123 23.80 11.75 -2.24
CA ILE A 123 25.15 12.22 -2.58
C ILE A 123 25.51 13.27 -1.52
N SER A 124 26.51 12.98 -0.69
CA SER A 124 26.91 13.84 0.44
C SER A 124 28.22 14.61 0.23
N LYS A 125 28.96 14.32 -0.84
CA LYS A 125 30.15 15.04 -1.27
C LYS A 125 30.18 15.06 -2.79
N LEU A 126 30.44 16.23 -3.37
CA LEU A 126 30.77 16.43 -4.79
C LEU A 126 32.28 16.54 -4.91
#